data_AF-A0A161PSM3-F1
#
_entry.id   AF-A0A161PSM3-F1
#
_cell.length_a   1.000
_cell.length_b   1.000
_cell.length_c   1.000
_cell.angle_alpha   90.00
_cell.angle_beta   90.00
_cell.angle_gamma   90.00
#
_symmetry.space_group_name_H-M   'P 1'
#
loop_
_entity.id
_entity.type
_entity.pdbx_description
1 polymer ?
#
loop_
_entity_poly.entity_id
_entity_poly.type
_entity_poly.pdbx_seq_one_letter_code
_entity_poly.pdbx_strand_id
1 'polypeptide(L)'
;MNIEKSGFPGIFKIYETYSRKENVKPEDKKEVNLKKDELVLSSEGKEFLKALEIAKKVNDVREDRVREIKERLEKGLYTVNAEKIAEKVIDDLLNERI
;
A
#
# COMPACT_ATOMS: atom_id res chain seq x y z
N MET A 1 13.77 -0.64 -26.06
CA MET A 1 14.07 -1.69 -25.06
C MET A 1 12.73 -2.15 -24.52
N ASN A 2 12.21 -3.26 -25.07
CA ASN A 2 10.90 -3.83 -24.71
C ASN A 2 11.08 -4.75 -23.51
N ILE A 3 10.39 -4.46 -22.41
CA ILE A 3 10.41 -5.32 -21.23
C ILE A 3 9.21 -6.28 -21.37
N GLU A 4 9.49 -7.48 -21.84
CA GLU A 4 8.51 -8.55 -21.99
C GLU A 4 7.98 -8.97 -20.61
N LYS A 5 6.65 -9.07 -20.47
CA LYS A 5 5.93 -9.54 -19.27
C LYS A 5 6.02 -11.06 -19.13
N SER A 6 7.22 -11.65 -19.16
CA SER A 6 7.43 -13.09 -18.96
C SER A 6 8.21 -13.31 -17.68
N GLY A 7 7.49 -13.36 -16.55
CA GLY A 7 8.13 -13.54 -15.24
C GLY A 7 7.40 -14.43 -14.25
N PHE A 8 6.05 -14.39 -14.15
CA PHE A 8 5.38 -15.04 -13.00
C PHE A 8 3.97 -15.58 -13.31
N PRO A 9 3.82 -16.59 -14.17
CA PRO A 9 2.53 -17.23 -14.43
C PRO A 9 1.98 -17.98 -13.20
N GLY A 10 2.84 -18.40 -12.28
CA GLY A 10 2.46 -19.10 -11.05
C GLY A 10 1.62 -18.23 -10.12
N ILE A 11 2.09 -17.03 -9.79
CA ILE A 11 1.51 -16.18 -8.73
C ILE A 11 0.07 -15.77 -9.06
N PHE A 12 -0.20 -15.43 -10.32
CA PHE A 12 -1.52 -15.03 -10.77
C PHE A 12 -2.55 -16.17 -10.68
N LYS A 13 -2.14 -17.39 -11.01
CA LYS A 13 -2.99 -18.58 -10.95
C LYS A 13 -3.42 -18.92 -9.51
N ILE A 14 -2.54 -18.71 -8.53
CA ILE A 14 -2.84 -19.01 -7.12
C ILE A 14 -3.91 -18.04 -6.60
N TYR A 15 -3.81 -16.75 -6.96
CA TYR A 15 -4.80 -15.74 -6.58
C TYR A 15 -6.19 -16.07 -7.12
N GLU A 16 -6.30 -16.43 -8.40
CA GLU A 16 -7.59 -16.84 -9.00
C GLU A 16 -8.21 -18.08 -8.34
N THR A 17 -7.38 -19.05 -7.92
CA THR A 17 -7.89 -20.24 -7.24
C THR A 17 -8.37 -19.96 -5.81
N TYR A 18 -7.84 -18.94 -5.15
CA TYR A 18 -8.25 -18.55 -3.80
C TYR A 18 -9.63 -17.88 -3.81
N SER A 19 -9.89 -17.04 -4.81
CA SER A 19 -11.19 -16.35 -4.97
C SER A 19 -12.35 -17.28 -5.37
N ARG A 20 -12.08 -18.53 -5.78
CA ARG A 20 -13.10 -19.48 -6.29
C ARG A 20 -13.71 -20.43 -5.25
N LYS A 21 -13.26 -20.40 -4.00
CA LYS A 21 -13.61 -21.41 -2.98
C LYS A 21 -14.85 -21.10 -2.12
N GLU A 22 -15.70 -20.16 -2.51
CA GLU A 22 -16.85 -19.77 -1.66
C GLU A 22 -18.14 -20.61 -1.85
N ASN A 23 -18.17 -21.64 -2.72
CA ASN A 23 -19.42 -22.39 -2.96
C ASN A 23 -19.23 -23.90 -3.22
N VAL A 24 -18.95 -24.73 -2.20
CA VAL A 24 -19.29 -26.18 -2.24
C VAL A 24 -19.56 -26.74 -0.84
N LYS A 25 -20.71 -27.39 -0.65
CA LYS A 25 -21.24 -28.00 0.59
C LYS A 25 -20.41 -29.21 1.07
N PRO A 26 -20.42 -29.56 2.38
CA PRO A 26 -19.56 -30.62 2.92
C PRO A 26 -20.29 -31.97 2.93
N GLU A 27 -19.77 -32.96 2.20
CA GLU A 27 -20.14 -34.37 2.38
C GLU A 27 -18.87 -35.20 2.65
N ASP A 28 -18.90 -35.85 3.81
CA ASP A 28 -18.09 -36.96 4.34
C ASP A 28 -16.77 -37.30 3.64
N LYS A 29 -15.64 -36.89 4.25
CA LYS A 29 -14.34 -37.49 3.95
C LYS A 29 -13.54 -37.78 5.22
N LYS A 30 -13.41 -39.08 5.45
CA LYS A 30 -12.46 -39.81 6.30
C LYS A 30 -11.20 -39.01 6.60
N GLU A 31 -10.79 -38.99 7.87
CA GLU A 31 -9.53 -38.40 8.36
C GLU A 31 -8.32 -39.10 7.74
N VAL A 32 -7.99 -38.71 6.52
CA VAL A 32 -6.64 -38.89 5.99
C VAL A 32 -5.81 -37.83 6.69
N ASN A 33 -4.84 -38.26 7.51
CA ASN A 33 -3.81 -37.41 8.09
C ASN A 33 -2.90 -36.88 6.96
N LEU A 34 -3.47 -36.05 6.09
CA LEU A 34 -2.76 -35.23 5.14
C LEU A 34 -2.00 -34.24 6.03
N LYS A 35 -0.67 -34.34 6.05
CA LYS A 35 0.18 -33.25 6.55
C LYS A 35 -0.36 -31.97 5.92
N LYS A 36 -0.97 -31.11 6.73
CA LYS A 36 -1.42 -29.82 6.25
C LYS A 36 -0.15 -29.09 5.86
N ASP A 37 -0.07 -28.64 4.61
CA ASP A 37 0.99 -27.74 4.19
C ASP A 37 0.86 -26.47 5.04
N GLU A 38 1.83 -26.28 5.94
CA GLU A 38 1.90 -25.11 6.80
C GLU A 38 2.75 -24.05 6.11
N LEU A 39 2.12 -22.95 5.71
CA LEU A 39 2.81 -21.78 5.19
C LEU A 39 3.30 -20.93 6.36
N VAL A 40 4.57 -21.06 6.72
CA VAL A 40 5.22 -20.22 7.74
C VAL A 40 5.98 -19.11 7.04
N LEU A 41 5.59 -17.85 7.29
CA LEU A 41 6.38 -16.69 6.89
C LEU A 41 7.79 -16.77 7.49
N SER A 42 8.82 -16.52 6.68
CA SER A 42 10.20 -16.50 7.16
C SER A 42 10.37 -15.47 8.29
N SER A 43 11.36 -15.68 9.15
CA SER A 43 11.74 -14.77 10.22
C SER A 43 11.89 -13.34 9.71
N GLU A 44 12.60 -13.18 8.60
CA GLU A 44 12.92 -11.91 7.97
C GLU A 44 11.67 -11.25 7.38
N GLY A 45 10.77 -12.04 6.80
CA GLY A 45 9.49 -11.54 6.29
C GLY A 45 8.59 -10.98 7.39
N LYS A 46 8.56 -11.63 8.56
CA LYS A 46 7.83 -11.14 9.74
C LYS A 46 8.43 -9.84 10.29
N GLU A 47 9.75 -9.77 10.36
CA GLU A 47 10.46 -8.56 10.80
C GLU A 47 10.22 -7.38 9.84
N PHE A 48 10.27 -7.63 8.53
CA PHE A 48 10.00 -6.62 7.51
C PHE A 48 8.57 -6.08 7.61
N LEU A 49 7.57 -6.94 7.77
CA LEU A 49 6.17 -6.52 7.96
C LEU A 49 6.01 -5.68 9.23
N LYS A 50 6.66 -6.07 10.33
CA LYS A 50 6.65 -5.30 11.58
C LYS A 50 7.30 -3.93 11.41
N ALA A 51 8.42 -3.85 10.69
CA ALA A 51 9.07 -2.59 10.38
C ALA A 51 8.18 -1.68 9.50
N LEU A 52 7.51 -2.25 8.49
CA LEU A 52 6.54 -1.52 7.66
C LEU A 52 5.35 -1.01 8.46
N GLU A 53 4.80 -1.81 9.37
CA GLU A 53 3.70 -1.38 10.24
C GLU A 53 4.11 -0.23 11.15
N ILE A 54 5.33 -0.27 11.70
CA ILE A 54 5.86 0.82 12.52
C ILE A 54 6.06 2.06 11.66
N ALA A 55 6.65 1.92 10.47
CA ALA A 55 6.86 3.03 9.54
C ALA A 55 5.54 3.69 9.11
N LYS A 56 4.48 2.90 8.90
CA LYS A 56 3.13 3.41 8.61
C LYS A 56 2.48 4.13 9.80
N LYS A 57 2.85 3.79 11.03
CA LYS A 57 2.36 4.42 12.27
C LYS A 57 3.12 5.70 12.62
N VAL A 58 4.28 5.93 12.03
CA VAL A 58 4.96 7.22 12.13
C VAL A 58 4.04 8.27 11.53
N ASN A 59 3.87 9.37 12.24
CA ASN A 59 2.99 10.46 11.83
C ASN A 59 3.45 10.99 10.46
N ASP A 60 2.54 11.07 9.49
CA ASP A 60 2.82 11.58 8.13
C ASP A 60 3.15 13.09 8.15
N VAL A 61 2.94 13.74 9.29
CA VAL A 61 3.29 15.14 9.49
C VAL A 61 4.80 15.30 9.61
N ARG A 62 5.37 16.00 8.62
CA ARG A 62 6.78 16.45 8.64
C ARG A 62 6.93 17.70 9.50
N GLU A 63 7.08 17.51 10.81
CA GLU A 63 7.22 18.58 11.81
C GLU A 63 8.27 19.65 11.44
N ASP A 64 9.41 19.24 10.89
CA ASP A 64 10.46 20.19 10.48
C ASP A 64 9.99 21.15 9.38
N ARG A 65 9.24 20.63 8.40
CA ARG A 65 8.71 21.44 7.30
C ARG A 65 7.59 22.36 7.77
N VAL A 66 6.77 21.90 8.72
CA VAL A 66 5.75 22.71 9.37
C VAL A 66 6.39 23.88 10.13
N ARG A 67 7.45 23.60 10.90
CA ARG A 67 8.20 24.62 11.66
C ARG A 67 8.82 25.67 10.73
N GLU A 68 9.49 25.26 9.66
CA GLU A 68 10.08 26.18 8.67
C GLU A 68 9.02 27.13 8.08
N ILE A 69 7.87 26.58 7.67
CA ILE A 69 6.80 27.38 7.07
C ILE A 69 6.20 28.35 8.10
N LYS A 70 5.99 27.91 9.36
CA LYS A 70 5.52 28.77 10.45
C LYS A 70 6.46 29.94 10.70
N GLU A 71 7.77 29.69 10.78
CA GLU A 71 8.76 30.77 10.97
C GLU A 71 8.74 31.79 9.82
N ARG A 72 8.55 31.32 8.58
CA ARG A 72 8.46 32.20 7.40
C ARG A 72 7.18 33.04 7.41
N LEU A 73 6.08 32.48 7.89
CA LEU A 73 4.81 33.19 8.11
C LEU A 73 4.97 34.28 9.17
N GLU A 74 5.55 33.96 10.34
CA GLU A 74 5.78 34.93 11.42
C GLU A 74 6.69 36.09 11.00
N LYS A 75 7.72 35.80 10.21
CA LYS A 75 8.63 36.81 9.65
C LYS A 75 8.02 37.62 8.50
N GLY A 76 6.80 37.30 8.05
CA GLY A 76 6.16 37.94 6.88
C GLY A 76 6.84 37.62 5.54
N LEU A 77 7.72 36.61 5.49
CA LEU A 77 8.49 36.20 4.32
C LEU A 77 7.80 35.09 3.51
N TYR A 78 6.57 34.74 3.86
CA TYR A 78 5.77 33.78 3.13
C TYR A 78 4.91 34.48 2.08
N THR A 79 5.37 34.44 0.83
CA THR A 79 4.63 34.99 -0.31
C THR A 79 3.61 33.98 -0.82
N VAL A 80 2.33 34.35 -0.79
CA VAL A 80 1.24 33.56 -1.37
C VAL A 80 1.20 33.81 -2.88
N ASN A 81 1.35 32.75 -3.68
CA ASN A 81 1.25 32.83 -5.13
C ASN A 81 -0.13 32.33 -5.58
N ALA A 82 -0.92 33.21 -6.19
CA ALA A 82 -2.28 32.93 -6.65
C ALA A 82 -2.33 31.90 -7.80
N GLU A 83 -1.33 31.90 -8.69
CA GLU A 83 -1.22 30.94 -9.79
C GLU A 83 -1.05 29.52 -9.27
N LYS A 84 -0.16 29.33 -8.29
CA LYS A 84 0.04 28.02 -7.64
C LYS A 84 -1.20 27.51 -6.91
N ILE A 85 -2.01 28.42 -6.36
CA ILE A 85 -3.29 28.05 -5.75
C ILE A 85 -4.25 27.54 -6.81
N ALA A 86 -4.41 28.29 -7.91
CA ALA A 86 -5.29 27.90 -9.00
C ALA A 86 -4.88 26.57 -9.64
N GLU A 87 -3.58 26.37 -9.89
CA GLU A 87 -3.02 25.10 -10.36
C GLU A 87 -3.40 23.96 -9.42
N LYS A 88 -3.19 24.13 -8.10
CA LYS A 88 -3.48 23.07 -7.13
C LYS A 88 -4.97 22.73 -7.05
N VAL A 89 -5.84 23.74 -7.14
CA VAL A 89 -7.30 23.53 -7.18
C VAL A 89 -7.72 22.73 -8.41
N ILE A 90 -7.15 23.05 -9.58
CA ILE A 90 -7.43 22.32 -10.82
C ILE A 90 -6.91 20.88 -10.74
N ASP A 91 -5.68 20.68 -10.24
CA ASP A 91 -5.09 19.36 -10.05
C ASP A 91 -5.94 18.47 -9.14
N ASP A 92 -6.42 19.01 -8.00
CA ASP A 92 -7.24 18.24 -7.07
C ASP A 92 -8.59 17.86 -7.71
N LEU A 93 -9.22 18.77 -8.46
CA LEU A 93 -10.46 18.49 -9.21
C LEU A 93 -10.27 17.44 -10.31
N LEU A 94 -9.11 17.40 -10.97
CA LEU A 94 -8.80 16.42 -12.00
C LEU A 94 -8.49 15.04 -11.40
N ASN A 95 -7.79 15.00 -10.25
CA ASN A 95 -7.46 13.75 -9.56
C ASN A 95 -8.69 13.07 -8.95
N GLU A 96 -9.73 13.80 -8.54
CA GLU A 96 -10.99 13.21 -8.04
C GLU A 96 -11.88 12.60 -9.14
N ARG A 97 -11.64 12.95 -10.41
CA ARG A 97 -12.45 12.48 -11.55
C ARG A 97 -11.94 11.18 -12.19
N ILE A 98 -10.83 10.62 -11.68
CA ILE A 98 -10.19 9.39 -12.18
C ILE A 98 -10.29 8.32 -11.09
#